data_AF-A0A9P9I2Q1-F1
#
_entry.id   AF-A0A9P9I2Q1-F1
#
_cell.length_a   1.000
_cell.length_b   1.000
_cell.length_c   1.000
_cell.angle_alpha   90.00
_cell.angle_beta   90.00
_cell.angle_gamma   90.00
#
_symmetry.space_group_name_H-M   'P 1'
#
loop_
_entity.id
_entity.type
_entity.pdbx_description
1 polymer ?
#
loop_
_entity_poly.entity_id
_entity_poly.type
_entity_poly.pdbx_seq_one_letter_code
_entity_poly.pdbx_strand_id
1 'polypeptide(L)' 'MSRLYRTLQRHAHEKPALFWACAIGGIGPVVLAVSLPVSKALGFKPAPSVPTSYPLPSSPRKTLTGYDDPA' A
#
# COMPACT_ATOMS: atom_id res chain seq x y z
N MET A 1 -27.14 -25.71 -1.80
CA MET A 1 -26.84 -24.31 -1.40
C MET A 1 -27.72 -23.76 -0.27
N SER A 2 -28.97 -24.20 -0.06
CA SER A 2 -29.90 -23.59 0.92
C SER A 2 -29.52 -23.76 2.41
N ARG A 3 -28.83 -24.85 2.78
CA ARG A 3 -28.45 -25.11 4.19
C ARG A 3 -27.39 -24.14 4.72
N LEU A 4 -26.40 -23.79 3.88
CA LEU A 4 -25.32 -22.85 4.22
C LEU A 4 -25.84 -21.43 4.43
N TYR A 5 -26.73 -20.97 3.54
CA TYR A 5 -27.35 -19.65 3.69
C TYR A 5 -28.12 -19.54 5.00
N ARG A 6 -28.92 -20.57 5.33
CA ARG A 6 -29.72 -20.60 6.56
C ARG A 6 -28.85 -20.63 7.83
N THR A 7 -27.70 -21.31 7.82
CA THR A 7 -26.79 -21.30 8.98
C THR A 7 -26.11 -19.94 9.15
N LEU A 8 -25.62 -19.32 8.08
CA LEU A 8 -25.03 -17.98 8.12
C LEU A 8 -26.06 -16.93 8.58
N GLN A 9 -27.28 -16.99 8.04
CA GLN A 9 -28.38 -16.11 8.45
C GLN A 9 -28.72 -16.30 9.93
N ARG A 10 -28.73 -17.54 10.44
CA ARG A 10 -28.96 -17.81 11.86
C ARG A 10 -27.85 -17.21 12.73
N HIS A 11 -26.58 -17.41 12.35
CA HIS A 11 -25.45 -16.84 13.10
C HIS A 11 -25.41 -15.32 13.09
N ALA A 12 -25.85 -14.67 12.01
CA ALA A 12 -25.97 -13.23 11.93
C ALA A 12 -27.01 -12.66 12.92
N HIS A 13 -28.08 -13.40 13.24
CA HIS A 13 -29.12 -12.97 14.18
C HIS A 13 -28.86 -13.43 15.62
N GLU A 14 -28.40 -14.66 15.85
CA GLU A 14 -28.16 -15.21 17.19
C GLU A 14 -26.87 -14.68 17.83
N LYS A 15 -25.82 -14.42 17.03
CA LYS A 15 -24.49 -14.01 17.50
C LYS A 15 -23.88 -12.95 16.57
N PRO A 16 -24.51 -11.76 16.47
CA PRO A 16 -24.12 -10.73 15.50
C PRO A 16 -22.66 -10.29 15.65
N ALA A 17 -22.17 -10.11 16.88
CA ALA A 17 -20.82 -9.60 17.13
C ALA A 17 -19.73 -10.53 16.55
N LEU A 18 -19.84 -11.84 16.78
CA LEU A 18 -18.89 -12.83 16.27
C LEU A 18 -18.97 -12.98 14.76
N PHE A 19 -20.19 -12.99 14.22
CA PHE A 19 -20.41 -13.13 12.78
C PHE A 19 -19.77 -11.98 12.00
N TRP A 20 -20.08 -10.74 12.39
CA TRP A 20 -19.57 -9.55 11.70
C TRP A 20 -18.08 -9.31 11.94
N ALA A 21 -17.56 -9.64 13.13
CA ALA A 21 -16.11 -9.57 13.39
C ALA A 21 -15.33 -10.48 12.41
N CYS A 22 -15.75 -11.73 12.24
CA CYS A 22 -15.11 -12.66 11.30
C CYS A 22 -15.31 -12.24 9.84
N ALA A 23 -16.51 -11.77 9.47
CA ALA A 23 -16.78 -11.33 8.10
C ALA A 23 -15.93 -10.12 7.72
N ILE A 24 -15.92 -9.07 8.54
CA ILE A 24 -15.15 -7.84 8.29
C ILE A 24 -13.65 -8.12 8.40
N GLY A 25 -13.23 -8.89 9.41
CA GLY A 25 -11.84 -9.31 9.59
C GLY A 25 -11.32 -10.14 8.42
N GLY A 26 -12.16 -11.00 7.84
CA GLY A 26 -11.83 -11.77 6.63
C GLY A 26 -11.83 -10.94 5.35
N ILE A 27 -12.71 -9.94 5.23
CA ILE A 27 -12.77 -9.04 4.08
C ILE A 27 -11.52 -8.15 4.00
N GLY A 28 -10.95 -7.72 5.13
CA GLY A 28 -9.76 -6.84 5.16
C GLY A 28 -8.58 -7.36 4.31
N PRO A 29 -8.05 -8.57 4.56
CA PRO A 29 -6.97 -9.17 3.78
C PRO A 29 -7.31 -9.31 2.29
N VAL A 30 -8.57 -9.66 1.96
CA VAL A 30 -9.03 -9.79 0.58
C VAL A 30 -8.98 -8.44 -0.13
N VAL A 31 -9.47 -7.37 0.51
CA VAL A 31 -9.43 -6.02 -0.05
C VAL A 31 -7.99 -5.54 -0.22
N LEU A 32 -7.10 -5.81 0.73
CA LEU A 32 -5.67 -5.46 0.58
C LEU A 32 -5.04 -6.16 -0.62
N ALA A 33 -5.31 -7.45 -0.81
CA ALA A 33 -4.77 -8.21 -1.94
C ALA A 33 -5.31 -7.72 -3.29
N VAL A 34 -6.59 -7.32 -3.37
CA VAL A 34 -7.27 -6.97 -4.62
C VAL A 34 -7.17 -5.48 -4.97
N SER A 35 -7.15 -4.58 -3.98
CA SER A 35 -7.14 -3.13 -4.22
C SER A 35 -5.87 -2.64 -4.94
N LEU A 36 -4.71 -3.20 -4.62
CA LEU A 36 -3.42 -2.87 -5.22
C LEU A 36 -3.36 -3.17 -6.73
N PRO A 37 -3.66 -4.39 -7.22
CA PRO A 37 -3.66 -4.69 -8.66
C PRO A 37 -4.73 -3.91 -9.42
N VAL A 38 -5.92 -3.70 -8.83
CA VAL A 38 -6.98 -2.89 -9.45
C VAL A 38 -6.52 -1.45 -9.62
N SER A 39 -5.90 -0.86 -8.60
CA SER A 39 -5.38 0.52 -8.67
C SER A 39 -4.30 0.66 -9.75
N LYS A 40 -3.38 -0.32 -9.86
CA LYS A 40 -2.37 -0.34 -10.92
C LYS A 40 -2.99 -0.46 -12.32
N ALA A 41 -4.03 -1.29 -12.48
CA ALA A 41 -4.75 -1.43 -13.75
C ALA A 41 -5.47 -0.14 -14.16
N LEU A 42 -5.94 0.66 -13.19
CA LEU A 42 -6.54 1.98 -13.41
C LEU A 42 -5.51 3.10 -13.67
N GLY A 43 -4.22 2.76 -13.79
CA GLY A 43 -3.17 3.71 -14.13
C GLY A 43 -2.62 4.51 -12.94
N PHE A 44 -2.95 4.12 -11.71
CA PHE A 44 -2.35 4.73 -10.52
C PHE A 44 -0.85 4.41 -10.47
N LYS A 45 -0.01 5.46 -10.49
CA LYS A 45 1.44 5.36 -10.31
C LYS A 45 1.82 5.93 -8.94
N PRO A 46 2.59 5.18 -8.13
CA PRO A 46 3.08 5.70 -6.87
C PRO A 46 4.00 6.91 -7.10
N ALA A 47 3.96 7.86 -6.17
CA ALA A 47 4.86 9.00 -6.20
C ALA A 47 6.33 8.52 -6.11
N PRO A 48 7.28 9.24 -6.74
CA PRO A 48 8.70 8.94 -6.57
C PRO A 48 9.11 9.09 -5.11
N SER A 49 10.08 8.28 -4.68
CA SER A 49 10.59 8.36 -3.30
C SER A 49 11.24 9.71 -3.04
N VAL A 50 10.88 10.34 -1.93
CA VAL A 50 11.52 11.57 -1.47
C VAL A 50 12.98 11.28 -1.16
N PRO A 51 13.93 12.12 -1.63
CA PRO A 51 15.34 11.95 -1.30
C PRO A 51 15.54 12.14 0.21
N THR A 52 16.12 11.14 0.86
CA THR A 52 16.46 11.20 2.29
C THR A 52 17.81 11.86 2.55
N SER A 53 18.65 11.95 1.51
CA SER A 53 19.98 12.54 1.56
C SER A 53 20.19 13.51 0.40
N TYR A 54 21.23 14.32 0.49
CA TYR A 54 21.63 15.19 -0.62
C TYR A 54 21.91 14.33 -1.87
N PRO A 55 21.29 14.62 -3.03
CA PRO A 55 21.45 13.82 -4.22
C PRO A 55 22.87 14.01 -4.79
N LEU A 56 23.76 13.10 -4.42
CA LEU A 56 25.13 13.08 -4.92
C LEU A 56 25.15 12.52 -6.34
N PRO A 57 25.76 13.23 -7.31
CA PRO A 57 25.94 12.69 -8.65
C PRO A 57 26.95 11.53 -8.63
N SER A 58 26.70 10.49 -9.42
CA SER A 58 27.60 9.32 -9.57
C SER A 58 28.82 9.61 -10.48
N SER A 59 28.99 10.84 -10.93
CA SER A 59 30.07 11.21 -11.85
C SER A 59 31.42 11.35 -11.12
N PRO A 60 32.55 11.08 -11.80
CA PRO A 60 33.86 11.36 -11.25
C PRO A 60 34.03 12.84 -10.94
N ARG A 61 34.91 13.16 -9.97
CA ARG A 61 35.21 14.54 -9.59
C ARG A 61 35.73 15.32 -10.79
N LYS A 62 35.20 16.53 -10.98
CA LYS A 62 35.67 17.48 -11.98
C LYS A 62 36.57 18.51 -11.28
N THR A 63 37.70 18.83 -11.90
CA THR A 63 38.52 19.97 -11.46
C THR A 63 37.77 21.24 -11.80
N LEU A 64 37.46 22.06 -10.79
CA LEU A 64 36.76 23.32 -10.92
C LEU A 64 37.76 24.45 -10.64
N THR A 65 37.61 25.59 -11.30
CA THR A 65 38.42 26.80 -11.07
C THR A 65 37.50 28.00 -10.83
N GLY A 66 38.01 29.05 -10.19
CA GLY A 66 37.32 30.36 -10.10
C GLY A 66 36.92 30.84 -8.70
N TYR A 67 37.23 30.07 -7.66
CA TYR A 67 37.09 30.48 -6.24
C TYR A 67 38.35 30.15 -5.44
N ASP A 68 39.49 30.12 -6.12
CA ASP A 68 40.80 29.88 -5.50
C ASP A 68 41.23 31.13 -4.70
N ASP A 69 41.85 30.93 -3.53
CA ASP A 69 42.24 32.02 -2.64
C ASP A 69 43.31 32.92 -3.28
N PRO A 70 43.23 34.27 -3.11
CA PRO A 70 44.33 35.15 -3.49
C PRO A 70 45.54 34.90 -2.59
N ALA A 71 46.72 34.76 -3.21
CA ALA A 71 47.99 34.51 -2.53
C ALA A 71 48.46 35.68 -1.66
#